data_AF-A0A2T2VJM9-F1
#
_entry.id   AF-A0A2T2VJM9-F1
#
_cell.length_a   1.000
_cell.length_b   1.000
_cell.length_c   1.000
_cell.angle_alpha   90.00
_cell.angle_beta   90.00
_cell.angle_gamma   90.00
#
_symmetry.space_group_name_H-M   'P 1'
#
loop_
_entity.id
_entity.type
_entity.pdbx_description
1 polymer ?
#
loop_
_entity_poly.entity_id
_entity_poly.type
_entity_poly.pdbx_seq_one_letter_code
_entity_poly.pdbx_strand_id
1 'polypeptide(L)'
;MINTITNYAAFYYLLPFIILQIIGLYKIFEKAELSGWKAIIPIYNLWLWVKIVDRPRWWFLLFFVPVINVLVYLGILVETCKSFGRFDFLSQALCVIFP
;
A
#
# COMPACT_ATOMS: atom_id res chain seq x y z
N MET A 1 -20.87 -27.17 5.85
CA MET A 1 -21.41 -26.28 6.90
C MET A 1 -20.29 -25.56 7.66
N ILE A 2 -19.30 -26.28 8.20
CA ILE A 2 -18.13 -25.67 8.89
C ILE A 2 -17.35 -24.71 7.98
N ASN A 3 -17.00 -25.14 6.76
CA ASN A 3 -16.25 -24.30 5.80
C ASN A 3 -16.96 -23.00 5.41
N THR A 4 -18.30 -23.01 5.35
CA THR A 4 -19.08 -21.82 4.99
C THR A 4 -19.05 -20.81 6.13
N ILE A 5 -19.24 -21.26 7.37
CA ILE A 5 -19.17 -20.41 8.57
C ILE A 5 -17.77 -19.79 8.75
N THR A 6 -16.71 -20.58 8.55
CA THR A 6 -15.33 -20.09 8.63
C THR A 6 -15.03 -19.04 7.55
N ASN A 7 -15.58 -19.19 6.34
CA ASN A 7 -15.40 -18.21 5.27
C ASN A 7 -16.07 -16.87 5.58
N TYR A 8 -17.29 -16.89 6.14
CA TYR A 8 -17.96 -15.66 6.58
C TYR A 8 -17.21 -14.99 7.72
N ALA A 9 -16.77 -15.75 8.72
CA ALA A 9 -15.97 -15.22 9.83
C ALA A 9 -14.68 -14.54 9.32
N ALA A 10 -13.93 -15.20 8.42
CA ALA A 10 -12.74 -14.62 7.81
C ALA A 10 -13.05 -13.30 7.06
N PHE A 11 -14.14 -13.25 6.30
CA PHE A 11 -14.56 -12.03 5.62
C PHE A 11 -14.83 -10.87 6.58
N TYR A 12 -15.54 -11.12 7.69
CA TYR A 12 -15.81 -10.09 8.70
C TYR A 12 -14.54 -9.57 9.40
N TYR A 13 -13.53 -10.43 9.63
CA TYR A 13 -12.27 -10.00 10.24
C TYR A 13 -11.34 -9.25 9.26
N LEU A 14 -11.36 -9.58 7.97
CA LEU A 14 -10.50 -8.95 6.97
C LEU A 14 -11.01 -7.57 6.52
N LEU A 15 -12.33 -7.36 6.54
CA LEU A 15 -12.94 -6.14 6.02
C LEU A 15 -12.46 -4.85 6.71
N PRO A 16 -12.36 -4.76 8.05
CA PRO A 16 -11.81 -3.58 8.72
C PRO A 16 -10.35 -3.31 8.35
N PHE A 17 -9.55 -4.36 8.20
CA PHE A 17 -8.13 -4.25 7.86
C PHE A 17 -7.91 -3.66 6.46
N ILE A 18 -8.76 -4.04 5.51
CA ILE A 18 -8.77 -3.46 4.15
C ILE A 18 -9.19 -1.99 4.18
N ILE A 19 -10.23 -1.65 4.95
CA ILE A 19 -10.71 -0.27 5.05
C ILE A 19 -9.63 0.64 5.65
N LEU A 20 -8.94 0.20 6.69
CA LEU A 20 -7.85 0.95 7.32
C LEU A 20 -6.71 1.23 6.35
N GLN A 21 -6.30 0.25 5.55
CA GLN A 21 -5.29 0.43 4.49
C GLN A 21 -5.70 1.49 3.46
N ILE A 22 -6.96 1.43 2.99
CA ILE A 22 -7.48 2.41 2.01
C ILE A 22 -7.47 3.82 2.61
N ILE A 23 -7.88 3.97 3.88
CA ILE A 23 -7.85 5.26 4.58
C ILE A 23 -6.41 5.76 4.74
N GLY A 24 -5.47 4.88 5.10
CA GLY A 24 -4.04 5.20 5.20
C GLY A 24 -3.48 5.73 3.88
N LEU A 25 -3.70 5.00 2.78
CA LEU A 25 -3.26 5.40 1.44
C LEU A 25 -3.92 6.70 0.98
N TYR A 26 -5.22 6.87 1.26
CA TYR A 26 -5.95 8.10 0.97
C TYR A 26 -5.29 9.31 1.64
N LYS A 27 -4.89 9.18 2.91
CA LYS A 27 -4.20 10.23 3.66
C LYS A 27 -2.78 10.49 3.16
N ILE A 28 -2.06 9.47 2.70
CA ILE A 28 -0.75 9.66 2.06
C ILE A 28 -0.90 10.52 0.80
N PHE A 29 -1.92 10.26 -0.01
CA PHE A 29 -2.18 11.02 -1.24
C PHE A 29 -2.55 12.48 -0.94
N GLU A 30 -3.41 12.73 0.06
CA GLU A 30 -3.72 14.10 0.50
C GLU A 30 -2.48 14.85 0.97
N LYS A 31 -1.59 14.19 1.72
CA LYS A 31 -0.32 14.78 2.17
C LYS A 31 0.66 15.05 1.03
N ALA A 32 0.53 14.33 -0.07
CA ALA A 32 1.32 14.54 -1.28
C ALA A 32 0.64 15.52 -2.27
N GLU A 33 -0.32 16.32 -1.80
CA GLU A 33 -1.06 17.33 -2.59
C GLU A 33 -1.85 16.72 -3.76
N LEU A 34 -2.19 15.43 -3.67
CA LEU A 34 -3.07 14.74 -4.60
C LEU A 34 -4.44 14.52 -3.98
N SER A 35 -5.49 14.52 -4.81
CA SER A 35 -6.82 14.19 -4.34
C SER A 35 -6.85 12.74 -3.82
N GLY A 36 -7.28 12.53 -2.58
CA GLY A 36 -7.21 11.22 -1.91
C GLY A 36 -7.98 10.10 -2.65
N TRP A 37 -9.06 10.43 -3.36
CA TRP A 37 -9.83 9.43 -4.15
C TRP A 37 -8.97 8.72 -5.19
N LYS A 38 -7.88 9.34 -5.66
CA LYS A 38 -6.94 8.75 -6.61
C LYS A 38 -6.21 7.52 -6.03
N ALA A 39 -6.15 7.39 -4.71
CA ALA A 39 -5.62 6.21 -4.01
C ALA A 39 -6.50 4.95 -4.19
N ILE A 40 -7.80 5.14 -4.44
CA ILE A 40 -8.79 4.05 -4.50
C ILE A 40 -8.81 3.41 -5.89
N ILE A 41 -8.50 4.18 -6.94
CA ILE A 41 -8.54 3.69 -8.32
C ILE A 41 -7.38 2.74 -8.56
N PRO A 42 -7.64 1.45 -8.87
CA PRO A 42 -6.59 0.49 -9.19
C PRO A 42 -5.75 0.96 -10.37
N ILE A 43 -4.46 0.61 -10.39
CA ILE A 43 -3.46 1.00 -11.41
C ILE A 43 -3.08 2.49 -11.32
N TYR A 44 -4.05 3.40 -11.29
CA TYR A 44 -3.78 4.83 -11.19
C TYR A 44 -3.12 5.19 -9.86
N ASN A 45 -3.57 4.56 -8.76
CA ASN A 45 -2.93 4.69 -7.46
C ASN A 45 -1.46 4.24 -7.50
N LEU A 46 -1.12 3.12 -8.14
CA LEU A 46 0.25 2.63 -8.26
C LEU A 46 1.14 3.62 -9.04
N TRP A 47 0.64 4.13 -10.18
CA TRP A 47 1.37 5.10 -10.99
C TRP A 47 1.67 6.38 -10.20
N LEU A 48 0.67 6.90 -9.49
CA LEU A 48 0.83 8.08 -8.66
C LEU A 48 1.70 7.82 -7.45
N TRP A 49 1.61 6.65 -6.83
CA TRP A 49 2.38 6.33 -5.65
C TRP A 49 3.89 6.25 -5.96
N VAL A 50 4.25 5.64 -7.09
CA VAL A 50 5.65 5.68 -7.60
C VAL A 50 6.11 7.13 -7.81
N LYS A 51 5.22 8.01 -8.29
CA LYS A 51 5.51 9.45 -8.44
C LYS A 51 5.65 10.18 -7.10
N ILE A 52 4.79 9.91 -6.11
CA ILE A 52 4.84 10.51 -4.77
C ILE A 52 6.18 10.21 -4.09
N VAL A 53 6.65 8.97 -4.26
CA VAL A 53 7.86 8.46 -3.60
C VAL A 53 9.14 8.80 -4.40
N ASP A 54 8.99 9.54 -5.50
CA ASP A 54 10.07 9.97 -6.39
C ASP A 54 10.99 8.80 -6.82
N ARG A 55 10.36 7.70 -7.24
CA ARG A 55 11.03 6.53 -7.81
C ARG A 55 10.86 6.52 -9.32
N PRO A 56 11.80 5.93 -10.08
CA PRO A 56 11.76 6.00 -11.52
C PRO A 56 10.52 5.26 -12.06
N ARG A 57 9.85 5.86 -13.04
CA ARG A 57 8.51 5.43 -13.50
C ARG A 57 8.46 3.98 -14.00
N TRP A 58 9.58 3.37 -14.37
CA TRP A 58 9.64 1.95 -14.74
C TRP A 58 9.31 1.01 -13.57
N TRP A 59 9.40 1.46 -12.31
CA TRP A 59 8.95 0.69 -11.15
C TRP A 59 7.45 0.36 -11.23
N PHE A 60 6.64 1.22 -11.85
CA PHE A 60 5.25 0.93 -12.13
C PHE A 60 5.09 -0.34 -13.00
N LEU A 61 5.95 -0.53 -14.01
CA LEU A 61 5.88 -1.71 -14.88
C LEU A 61 6.23 -2.99 -14.11
N LEU A 62 7.11 -2.90 -13.11
CA LEU A 62 7.48 -4.04 -12.29
C LEU A 62 6.34 -4.58 -11.41
N PHE A 63 5.32 -3.77 -11.10
CA PHE A 63 4.13 -4.25 -10.39
C PHE A 63 3.35 -5.32 -11.17
N PHE A 64 3.56 -5.41 -12.49
CA PHE A 64 2.93 -6.42 -13.35
C PHE A 64 3.76 -7.70 -13.48
N VAL A 65 5.01 -7.71 -12.99
CA VAL A 65 5.86 -8.90 -13.04
C VAL A 65 5.69 -9.69 -11.74
N PRO A 66 5.22 -10.96 -11.80
CA PRO A 66 5.07 -11.78 -10.60
C PRO A 66 6.38 -11.90 -9.83
N VAL A 67 6.29 -12.04 -8.49
CA VAL A 67 7.42 -12.07 -7.54
C VAL A 67 8.11 -10.71 -7.39
N ILE A 68 8.48 -10.05 -8.49
CA ILE A 68 9.11 -8.73 -8.46
C ILE A 68 8.13 -7.68 -7.93
N ASN A 69 6.84 -7.81 -8.24
CA ASN A 69 5.79 -6.93 -7.73
C ASN A 69 5.80 -6.82 -6.19
N VAL A 70 6.05 -7.94 -5.49
CA VAL A 70 6.14 -7.95 -4.02
C VAL A 70 7.36 -7.14 -3.56
N LEU A 71 8.53 -7.36 -4.17
CA LEU A 71 9.75 -6.63 -3.79
C LEU A 71 9.61 -5.12 -4.02
N VAL A 72 8.98 -4.73 -5.14
CA VAL A 72 8.74 -3.32 -5.47
C VAL A 72 7.72 -2.71 -4.52
N TYR A 73 6.65 -3.44 -4.19
CA TYR A 73 5.66 -3.00 -3.22
C TYR A 73 6.29 -2.74 -1.84
N LEU A 74 7.10 -3.69 -1.35
CA LEU A 74 7.86 -3.53 -0.10
C LEU A 74 8.80 -2.32 -0.16
N GLY A 75 9.50 -2.14 -1.28
CA GLY A 75 10.36 -0.97 -1.50
C GLY A 75 9.57 0.34 -1.44
N ILE A 76 8.42 0.42 -2.12
CA ILE A 76 7.55 1.60 -2.11
C ILE A 76 7.05 1.94 -0.71
N LEU A 77 6.69 0.94 0.12
CA LEU A 77 6.29 1.15 1.51
C LEU A 77 7.41 1.76 2.35
N VAL A 78 8.61 1.17 2.27
CA VAL A 78 9.80 1.67 2.99
C VAL A 78 10.13 3.10 2.57
N GLU A 79 10.11 3.37 1.27
CA GLU A 79 10.39 4.70 0.74
C GLU A 79 9.30 5.72 1.08
N THR A 80 8.03 5.30 1.12
CA THR A 80 6.93 6.13 1.64
C THR A 80 7.17 6.50 3.11
N CYS A 81 7.60 5.53 3.93
CA CYS A 81 7.95 5.76 5.32
C CYS A 81 9.16 6.72 5.49
N LYS A 82 10.16 6.63 4.60
CA LYS A 82 11.27 7.60 4.54
C LYS A 82 10.82 9.01 4.13
N SER A 83 9.84 9.14 3.25
CA SER A 83 9.24 10.45 2.90
C SER A 83 8.57 11.14 4.10
N PHE A 84 8.19 10.38 5.14
CA PHE A 84 7.71 10.91 6.42
C PHE A 84 8.83 11.13 7.46
N GLY A 85 10.10 11.05 7.07
CA GLY A 85 11.25 11.25 7.95
C GLY A 85 11.53 10.09 8.91
N ARG A 86 10.97 8.89 8.67
CA ARG A 86 11.19 7.69 9.49
C ARG A 86 12.26 6.80 8.86
N PHE A 87 13.45 6.79 9.45
CA PHE A 87 14.61 6.03 8.94
C PHE A 87 14.97 4.80 9.79
N ASP A 88 14.38 4.71 10.99
CA ASP A 88 14.54 3.63 11.95
C ASP A 88 13.99 2.31 11.42
N PHE A 89 14.75 1.23 11.63
CA PHE A 89 14.43 -0.13 11.15
C PHE A 89 13.07 -0.61 11.65
N LEU A 90 12.75 -0.36 12.93
CA LEU A 90 11.49 -0.80 13.51
C LEU A 90 10.29 -0.13 12.82
N SER A 91 10.36 1.17 12.55
CA SER A 91 9.29 1.88 11.85
C SER A 91 9.12 1.37 10.41
N GLN A 92 10.22 1.09 9.71
CA GLN A 92 10.16 0.53 8.36
C GLN A 92 9.63 -0.91 8.34
N ALA A 93 10.03 -1.75 9.32
CA ALA A 93 9.50 -3.10 9.47
C ALA A 93 8.01 -3.09 9.80
N LEU A 94 7.56 -2.21 10.70
CA LEU A 94 6.14 -2.05 11.03
C LEU A 94 5.33 -1.57 9.81
N CYS A 95 5.87 -0.64 9.03
CA CYS A 95 5.30 -0.14 7.77
C CYS A 95 5.11 -1.26 6.73
N VAL A 96 5.97 -2.28 6.74
CA VAL A 96 5.89 -3.44 5.84
C VAL A 96 4.92 -4.50 6.36
N ILE A 97 4.91 -4.75 7.66
CA ILE A 97 4.02 -5.77 8.28
C ILE A 97 2.57 -5.27 8.33
N PHE A 98 2.40 -3.97 8.55
CA PHE A 98 1.12 -3.27 8.61
C PHE A 98 1.11 -2.11 7.61
N PRO A 99 1.03 -2.42 6.30
CA PRO A 99 1.03 -1.42 5.23
C PRO A 99 -0.23 -0.54 5.21
#